data_AF-A0A8H7XIW5-F1
#
_entry.id   AF-A0A8H7XIW5-F1
#
_cell.length_a   1.000
_cell.length_b   1.000
_cell.length_c   1.000
_cell.angle_alpha   90.00
_cell.angle_beta   90.00
_cell.angle_gamma   90.00
#
_symmetry.space_group_name_H-M   'P 1'
#
loop_
_entity.id
_entity.type
_entity.pdbx_description
1 polymer ?
#
loop_
_entity_poly.entity_id
_entity_poly.type
_entity_poly.pdbx_seq_one_letter_code
_entity_poly.pdbx_strand_id
1 'polypeptide(L)'
;MASQIEELMPLVVGKGISMRLFVDHSKPEDSPEHNWVDTAYDGKDDSDILTIPSHWHREHDEIMEVLEGTMIFYLDGKKIIASAGDAPILIPRLHVHGFTLKTQKAGEQVRSTLSNPPKCIKKNELRYATGEGNTAQWSKALLIRHMIGVASA
;
A
#
# COMPACT_ATOMS: atom_id res chain seq x y z
N MET A 1 5.31 -25.49 -16.62
CA MET A 1 4.17 -24.60 -16.35
C MET A 1 4.76 -23.22 -16.14
N ALA A 2 4.49 -22.26 -17.02
CA ALA A 2 4.91 -20.88 -16.78
C ALA A 2 4.19 -20.36 -15.52
N SER A 3 4.87 -19.54 -14.73
CA SER A 3 4.23 -18.78 -13.65
C SER A 3 3.06 -17.98 -14.23
N GLN A 4 1.87 -18.05 -13.62
CA GLN A 4 0.73 -17.16 -13.94
C GLN A 4 0.82 -15.82 -13.19
N ILE A 5 1.89 -15.63 -12.42
CA ILE A 5 2.20 -14.39 -11.73
C ILE A 5 3.05 -13.52 -12.66
N GLU A 6 2.53 -12.34 -12.96
CA GLU A 6 3.20 -11.26 -13.66
C GLU A 6 3.75 -10.25 -12.64
N GLU A 7 5.04 -9.93 -12.72
CA GLU A 7 5.62 -8.78 -12.03
C GLU A 7 5.57 -7.57 -12.98
N LEU A 8 4.85 -6.53 -12.57
CA LEU A 8 4.82 -5.26 -13.29
C LEU A 8 6.12 -4.49 -13.03
N MET A 9 6.37 -3.46 -13.85
CA MET A 9 7.57 -2.63 -13.73
C MET A 9 7.72 -2.08 -12.29
N PRO A 10 8.85 -2.38 -11.61
CA PRO A 10 9.04 -1.97 -10.23
C PRO A 10 9.19 -0.45 -10.12
N LEU A 11 8.72 0.07 -9.00
CA LEU A 11 8.77 1.50 -8.68
C LEU A 11 9.84 1.77 -7.62
N VAL A 12 10.71 2.73 -7.91
CA VAL A 12 11.63 3.31 -6.92
C VAL A 12 10.94 4.53 -6.31
N VAL A 13 10.52 4.41 -5.05
CA VAL A 13 9.71 5.44 -4.38
C VAL A 13 10.57 6.47 -3.66
N GLY A 14 11.74 6.03 -3.20
CA GLY A 14 12.79 6.83 -2.59
C GLY A 14 14.08 6.03 -2.57
N LYS A 15 15.16 6.66 -2.12
CA LYS A 15 16.46 5.99 -1.99
C LYS A 15 16.34 4.86 -0.96
N GLY A 16 16.72 3.64 -1.35
CA GLY A 16 16.63 2.45 -0.49
C GLY A 16 15.21 1.90 -0.29
N ILE A 17 14.22 2.39 -1.06
CA ILE A 17 12.84 1.89 -1.04
C ILE A 17 12.44 1.39 -2.42
N SER A 18 12.04 0.13 -2.51
CA SER A 18 11.48 -0.47 -3.73
C SER A 18 10.06 -0.94 -3.51
N MET A 19 9.22 -0.77 -4.52
CA MET A 19 7.88 -1.33 -4.60
C MET A 19 7.79 -2.21 -5.84
N ARG A 20 7.38 -3.46 -5.66
CA ARG A 20 7.14 -4.42 -6.74
C ARG A 20 5.65 -4.74 -6.75
N LEU A 21 5.04 -4.66 -7.92
CA LEU A 21 3.62 -4.89 -8.09
C LEU A 21 3.45 -6.21 -8.82
N PHE A 22 2.56 -7.05 -8.31
CA PHE A 22 2.32 -8.38 -8.86
C PHE A 22 0.84 -8.56 -9.19
N VAL A 23 0.59 -9.33 -10.25
CA VAL A 23 -0.73 -9.78 -10.67
C VAL A 23 -0.71 -11.29 -10.85
N ASP A 24 -1.54 -12.03 -10.11
CA ASP A 24 -1.75 -13.47 -10.30
C ASP A 24 -2.97 -13.73 -11.17
N HIS A 25 -2.72 -13.99 -12.46
CA HIS A 25 -3.75 -14.28 -13.45
C HIS A 25 -4.49 -15.60 -13.21
N SER A 26 -4.02 -16.44 -12.27
CA SER A 26 -4.73 -17.65 -11.85
C SER A 26 -5.87 -17.36 -10.88
N LYS A 27 -5.90 -16.15 -10.31
CA LYS A 27 -6.90 -15.72 -9.32
C LYS A 27 -7.96 -14.86 -10.01
N PRO A 28 -9.24 -14.98 -9.59
CA PRO A 28 -10.28 -14.03 -10.00
C PRO A 28 -9.89 -12.59 -9.67
N GLU A 29 -10.25 -11.62 -10.50
CA GLU A 29 -9.93 -10.20 -10.28
C GLU A 29 -10.40 -9.69 -8.91
N ASP A 30 -11.51 -10.20 -8.39
CA ASP A 30 -12.09 -9.84 -7.10
C ASP A 30 -11.38 -10.49 -5.89
N SER A 31 -10.38 -11.32 -6.12
CA SER A 31 -9.59 -11.95 -5.06
C SER A 31 -8.57 -10.98 -4.45
N PRO A 32 -8.39 -10.94 -3.10
CA PRO A 32 -7.29 -10.21 -2.48
C PRO A 32 -5.90 -10.73 -2.89
N GLU A 33 -5.83 -11.95 -3.41
CA GLU A 33 -4.59 -12.57 -3.91
C GLU A 33 -4.32 -12.24 -5.38
N HIS A 34 -5.26 -11.59 -6.08
CA HIS A 34 -5.11 -11.27 -7.51
C HIS A 34 -4.04 -10.22 -7.74
N ASN A 35 -3.99 -9.17 -6.91
CA ASN A 35 -3.00 -8.12 -7.02
C ASN A 35 -2.44 -7.77 -5.65
N TRP A 36 -1.11 -7.70 -5.55
CA TRP A 36 -0.45 -7.23 -4.35
C TRP A 36 0.79 -6.42 -4.67
N VAL A 37 1.23 -5.65 -3.69
CA VAL A 37 2.42 -4.84 -3.76
C VAL A 37 3.36 -5.25 -2.65
N ASP A 38 4.58 -5.64 -3.00
CA ASP A 38 5.66 -5.83 -2.05
C ASP A 38 6.45 -4.53 -1.94
N THR A 39 6.57 -4.01 -0.71
CA THR A 39 7.45 -2.89 -0.42
C THR A 39 8.64 -3.37 0.40
N ALA A 40 9.85 -3.00 -0.02
CA ALA A 40 11.09 -3.32 0.70
C ALA A 40 11.88 -2.04 1.00
N TYR A 41 12.43 -1.97 2.21
CA TYR A 41 13.34 -0.94 2.69
C TYR A 41 14.68 -1.57 3.07
N ASP A 42 15.78 -1.02 2.57
CA ASP A 42 17.11 -1.63 2.69
C ASP A 42 17.85 -1.36 4.01
N GLY A 43 17.34 -0.45 4.84
CA GLY A 43 17.90 -0.17 6.16
C GLY A 43 19.15 0.71 6.18
N LYS A 44 19.65 1.21 5.05
CA LYS A 44 20.91 1.98 5.05
C LYS A 44 20.75 3.37 5.66
N ASP A 45 21.82 3.87 6.27
CA ASP A 45 21.84 5.20 6.92
C ASP A 45 21.55 6.35 5.96
N ASP A 46 21.85 6.15 4.68
CA ASP A 46 21.67 7.14 3.63
C ASP A 46 20.38 6.94 2.82
N SER A 47 19.51 6.02 3.25
CA SER A 47 18.21 5.74 2.63
C SER A 47 17.10 6.66 3.16
N ASP A 48 16.10 6.90 2.31
CA ASP A 48 14.92 7.68 2.67
C ASP A 48 14.01 6.85 3.60
N ILE A 49 13.36 7.51 4.56
CA ILE A 49 12.34 6.85 5.38
C ILE A 49 11.04 6.78 4.59
N LEU A 50 10.55 5.57 4.33
CA LEU A 50 9.24 5.39 3.70
C LEU A 50 8.16 5.97 4.62
N THR A 51 7.52 7.03 4.13
CA THR A 51 6.36 7.66 4.74
C THR A 51 5.29 7.84 3.67
N ILE A 52 4.17 7.15 3.83
CA ILE A 52 2.98 7.35 3.02
C ILE A 52 2.05 8.32 3.79
N PRO A 53 1.79 9.52 3.26
CA PRO A 53 0.93 10.49 3.90
C PRO A 53 -0.48 9.98 4.12
N SER A 54 -1.22 10.66 4.99
CA SER A 54 -2.62 10.38 5.24
C SER A 54 -3.47 10.52 3.96
N HIS A 55 -4.17 9.46 3.58
CA HIS A 55 -5.03 9.40 2.39
C HIS A 55 -6.16 8.39 2.60
N TRP A 56 -7.02 8.19 1.60
CA TRP A 56 -8.09 7.18 1.61
C TRP A 56 -8.40 6.73 0.18
N HIS A 57 -8.94 5.51 0.07
CA HIS A 57 -9.35 4.93 -1.21
C HIS A 57 -10.87 4.85 -1.30
N ARG A 58 -11.41 5.22 -2.47
CA ARG A 58 -12.86 5.13 -2.74
C ARG A 58 -13.30 3.72 -3.11
N GLU A 59 -12.47 3.01 -3.88
CA GLU A 59 -12.91 1.84 -4.64
C GLU A 59 -12.47 0.50 -4.03
N HIS A 60 -11.45 0.50 -3.18
CA HIS A 60 -10.88 -0.71 -2.60
C HIS A 60 -10.57 -0.55 -1.11
N ASP A 61 -10.57 -1.70 -0.44
CA ASP A 61 -9.99 -1.87 0.88
C ASP A 61 -8.52 -2.26 0.69
N GLU A 62 -7.68 -2.07 1.70
CA GLU A 62 -6.30 -2.53 1.70
C GLU A 62 -6.07 -3.51 2.84
N ILE A 63 -5.33 -4.57 2.58
CA ILE A 63 -4.83 -5.49 3.62
C ILE A 63 -3.31 -5.31 3.68
N MET A 64 -2.83 -4.80 4.82
CA MET A 64 -1.42 -4.51 5.06
C MET A 64 -0.81 -5.56 5.98
N GLU A 65 0.24 -6.23 5.54
CA GLU A 65 1.00 -7.18 6.34
C GLU A 65 2.46 -6.73 6.45
N VAL A 66 3.00 -6.76 7.66
CA VAL A 66 4.43 -6.55 7.90
C VAL A 66 5.09 -7.92 7.90
N LEU A 67 5.96 -8.17 6.92
CA LEU A 67 6.69 -9.43 6.79
C LEU A 67 8.01 -9.40 7.56
N GLU A 68 8.67 -8.24 7.61
CA GLU A 68 9.96 -8.04 8.30
C GLU A 68 9.99 -6.66 8.94
N GLY A 69 10.61 -6.54 10.13
CA GLY A 69 10.75 -5.28 10.85
C GLY A 69 9.48 -4.80 11.55
N THR A 70 9.34 -3.48 11.69
CA THR A 70 8.18 -2.85 12.37
C THR A 70 7.75 -1.58 11.65
N MET A 71 6.43 -1.38 11.53
CA MET A 71 5.82 -0.20 10.92
C MET A 71 4.84 0.47 11.88
N ILE A 72 4.65 1.77 11.69
CA ILE A 72 3.63 2.57 12.35
C ILE A 72 2.55 2.88 11.32
N PHE A 73 1.33 2.46 11.61
CA PHE A 73 0.13 2.80 10.86
C PHE A 73 -0.67 3.85 11.64
N TYR A 74 -1.34 4.72 10.90
CA TYR A 74 -2.34 5.63 11.41
C TYR A 74 -3.64 5.29 10.68
N LEU A 75 -4.69 4.93 11.42
CA LEU A 75 -6.01 4.61 10.87
C LEU A 75 -7.07 5.37 11.67
N ASP A 76 -7.78 6.28 11.00
CA ASP A 76 -8.76 7.22 11.60
C ASP A 76 -8.24 7.91 12.87
N GLY A 77 -7.00 8.40 12.79
CA GLY A 77 -6.32 9.08 13.90
C GLY A 77 -5.80 8.15 14.99
N LYS A 78 -6.03 6.83 14.92
CA LYS A 78 -5.46 5.85 15.84
C LYS A 78 -4.10 5.37 15.34
N LYS A 79 -3.10 5.40 16.22
CA LYS A 79 -1.77 4.85 15.96
C LYS A 79 -1.78 3.34 16.24
N ILE A 80 -1.35 2.56 15.26
CA ILE A 80 -1.17 1.11 15.35
C ILE A 80 0.30 0.82 15.06
N ILE A 81 0.94 -0.02 15.87
CA ILE A 81 2.30 -0.48 15.62
C ILE A 81 2.19 -1.97 15.30
N ALA A 82 2.65 -2.37 14.12
CA ALA A 82 2.65 -3.76 13.70
C ALA A 82 4.07 -4.20 13.34
N SER A 83 4.39 -5.42 13.72
CA SER A 83 5.67 -6.08 13.56
C SER A 83 5.50 -7.36 12.75
N ALA A 84 6.61 -7.91 12.26
CA ALA A 84 6.61 -9.20 11.60
C ALA A 84 5.93 -10.29 12.45
N GLY A 85 4.95 -10.99 11.87
CA GLY A 85 4.18 -12.04 12.53
C GLY A 85 2.91 -11.57 13.24
N ASP A 86 2.66 -10.26 13.32
CA ASP A 86 1.36 -9.74 13.75
C ASP A 86 0.28 -10.01 12.68
N ALA A 87 -0.99 -10.01 13.09
CA ALA A 87 -2.09 -10.16 12.15
C ALA A 87 -2.13 -8.99 11.14
N PRO A 88 -2.48 -9.25 9.86
CA PRO A 88 -2.63 -8.20 8.87
C PRO A 88 -3.65 -7.13 9.29
N ILE A 89 -3.36 -5.88 8.96
CA ILE A 89 -4.25 -4.73 9.20
C ILE A 89 -5.18 -4.58 8.01
N LEU A 90 -6.48 -4.71 8.26
CA LEU A 90 -7.50 -4.31 7.28
C LEU A 90 -7.74 -2.80 7.37
N ILE A 91 -7.60 -2.13 6.24
CA ILE A 91 -7.92 -0.72 6.03
C ILE A 91 -9.16 -0.68 5.15
N PRO A 92 -10.35 -0.44 5.72
CA PRO A 92 -11.56 -0.32 4.92
C PRO A 92 -11.49 0.92 4.02
N ARG A 93 -12.09 0.83 2.84
CA ARG A 93 -12.34 1.97 1.97
C ARG A 93 -12.98 3.13 2.74
N LEU A 94 -12.73 4.35 2.25
CA LEU A 94 -13.20 5.60 2.84
C LEU A 94 -12.63 5.92 4.24
N HIS A 95 -11.76 5.07 4.80
CA HIS A 95 -11.09 5.34 6.07
C HIS A 95 -9.74 5.99 5.82
N VAL A 96 -9.43 7.01 6.63
CA VAL A 96 -8.24 7.82 6.45
C VAL A 96 -7.07 7.09 7.08
N HIS A 97 -6.02 6.84 6.31
CA HIS A 97 -4.87 6.10 6.76
C HIS A 97 -3.55 6.60 6.16
N GLY A 98 -2.46 6.32 6.88
CA GLY A 98 -1.09 6.54 6.43
C GLY A 98 -0.15 5.66 7.23
N PHE A 99 1.09 5.50 6.77
CA PHE A 99 2.05 4.65 7.46
C PHE A 99 3.48 5.10 7.25
N THR A 100 4.33 4.78 8.21
CA THR A 100 5.76 5.05 8.18
C THR A 100 6.52 3.89 8.80
N LEU A 101 7.79 3.72 8.41
CA LEU A 101 8.67 2.77 9.06
C LEU A 101 8.91 3.18 10.53
N LYS A 102 8.97 2.19 11.43
CA LYS A 102 9.43 2.38 12.81
C LYS A 102 10.90 1.98 12.89
N THR A 103 11.79 2.73 12.26
CA THR A 103 13.22 2.39 12.25
C THR A 103 13.80 2.53 13.66
N GLN A 104 14.30 1.44 14.26
CA GLN A 104 14.92 1.48 15.59
C GLN A 104 16.45 1.38 15.52
N LYS A 105 17.00 0.84 14.43
CA LYS A 105 18.45 0.68 14.22
C LYS A 105 18.86 0.85 12.76
N ALA A 106 20.06 1.38 12.56
CA ALA A 106 20.77 1.33 11.28
C ALA A 106 20.89 -0.12 10.79
N GLY A 107 20.59 -0.36 9.50
CA GLY A 107 20.64 -1.68 8.86
C GLY A 107 19.38 -2.53 9.02
N GLU A 108 18.33 -2.04 9.68
CA GLU A 108 17.07 -2.77 9.82
C GLU A 108 16.26 -2.74 8.51
N GLN A 109 16.13 -3.90 7.88
CA GLN A 109 15.29 -4.08 6.70
C GLN A 109 13.83 -4.20 7.11
N VAL A 110 12.94 -3.62 6.31
CA VAL A 110 11.50 -3.73 6.49
C VAL A 110 10.89 -4.20 5.19
N ARG A 111 10.03 -5.23 5.28
CA ARG A 111 9.25 -5.71 4.15
C ARG A 111 7.78 -5.72 4.53
N SER A 112 6.93 -5.26 3.63
CA SER A 112 5.48 -5.30 3.80
C SER A 112 4.79 -5.66 2.50
N THR A 113 3.58 -6.17 2.61
CA THR A 113 2.68 -6.42 1.49
C THR A 113 1.40 -5.63 1.64
N LEU A 114 0.85 -5.22 0.51
CA LEU A 114 -0.44 -4.56 0.39
C LEU A 114 -1.27 -5.31 -0.65
N SER A 115 -2.41 -5.84 -0.25
CA SER A 115 -3.38 -6.49 -1.14
C SER A 115 -4.64 -5.64 -1.26
N ASN A 116 -5.15 -5.46 -2.48
CA ASN A 116 -6.34 -4.65 -2.75
C ASN A 116 -7.49 -5.51 -3.27
N PRO A 117 -8.32 -6.12 -2.41
CA PRO A 117 -9.53 -6.79 -2.86
C PRO A 117 -10.51 -5.78 -3.50
N PRO A 118 -10.98 -6.01 -4.75
CA PRO A 118 -12.10 -5.27 -5.28
C PRO A 118 -13.40 -5.56 -4.50
N LYS A 119 -14.20 -4.50 -4.32
CA LYS A 119 -15.64 -4.51 -3.99
C LYS A 119 -16.20 -5.69 -3.16
N CYS A 120 -16.42 -5.43 -1.86
CA CYS A 120 -17.67 -5.84 -1.20
C CYS A 120 -18.69 -4.69 -1.34
N ILE A 121 -19.61 -4.74 -2.32
CA ILE A 121 -20.66 -3.71 -2.46
C ILE A 121 -21.90 -4.10 -1.63
N LYS A 122 -22.30 -3.20 -0.72
CA LYS A 122 -23.70 -2.75 -0.66
C LYS A 122 -23.76 -1.31 -1.15
N LYS A 123 -24.51 -1.06 -2.22
CA LYS A 123 -24.73 0.26 -2.85
C LYS A 123 -25.46 1.18 -1.86
N ASN A 124 -24.79 2.18 -1.32
CA ASN A 124 -25.23 3.58 -1.30
C ASN A 124 -24.33 4.40 -0.36
N GLU A 125 -24.19 5.68 -0.72
CA GLU A 125 -23.61 6.79 0.06
C GLU A 125 -22.17 7.20 -0.32
N LEU A 126 -22.14 8.27 -1.10
CA LEU A 126 -20.99 9.05 -1.56
C LEU A 126 -20.89 10.29 -0.68
N ARG A 127 -19.80 10.48 0.08
CA ARG A 127 -19.43 11.79 0.66
C ARG A 127 -17.90 11.95 0.67
N TYR A 128 -17.44 13.14 0.31
CA TYR A 128 -16.02 13.53 0.23
C TYR A 128 -15.62 14.28 1.50
N ALA A 129 -14.46 13.97 2.09
CA ALA A 129 -13.81 14.83 3.08
C ALA A 129 -12.80 15.73 2.36
N THR A 130 -13.15 17.00 2.16
CA THR A 130 -12.22 18.03 1.69
C THR A 130 -11.51 18.63 2.90
N GLY A 131 -10.21 18.39 3.01
CA GLY A 131 -9.30 19.19 3.85
C GLY A 131 -8.26 19.82 2.93
N GLU A 132 -8.31 21.14 2.78
CA GLU A 132 -7.38 21.93 1.98
C GLU A 132 -5.94 21.75 2.49
N GLY A 133 -5.00 21.41 1.60
CA GLY A 133 -3.60 21.29 1.98
C GLY A 133 -2.68 20.71 0.91
N ASN A 134 -2.12 21.62 0.11
CA ASN A 134 -0.86 21.46 -0.62
C ASN A 134 -0.86 20.65 -1.93
N THR A 135 -1.05 21.37 -3.05
CA THR A 135 -1.13 20.91 -4.45
C THR A 135 0.17 20.36 -5.05
N ALA A 136 1.28 20.31 -4.30
CA ALA A 136 2.57 19.87 -4.82
C ALA A 136 2.89 18.37 -4.63
N GLN A 137 2.12 17.63 -3.82
CA GLN A 137 2.36 16.20 -3.54
C GLN A 137 1.52 15.25 -4.42
N TRP A 138 0.71 15.81 -5.32
CA TRP A 138 -0.34 15.12 -6.07
C TRP A 138 0.14 14.36 -7.31
N SER A 139 1.43 14.43 -7.65
CA SER A 139 2.00 13.75 -8.82
C SER A 139 2.42 12.30 -8.56
N LYS A 140 2.73 11.92 -7.31
CA LYS A 140 3.19 10.55 -6.99
C LYS A 140 2.04 9.58 -6.66
N ALA A 141 0.99 10.04 -5.97
CA ALA A 141 -0.19 9.21 -5.67
C ALA A 141 -1.05 8.91 -6.92
N LEU A 142 -1.00 9.79 -7.93
CA LEU A 142 -1.75 9.60 -9.19
C LEU A 142 -1.17 8.45 -10.05
N LEU A 143 0.11 8.10 -9.86
CA LEU A 143 0.78 7.05 -10.64
C LEU A 143 0.20 5.66 -10.33
N ILE A 144 -0.17 5.40 -9.08
CA ILE A 144 -0.77 4.13 -8.65
C ILE A 144 -2.18 3.97 -9.24
N ARG A 145 -2.92 5.09 -9.38
CA ARG A 145 -4.27 5.08 -9.97
C ARG A 145 -4.29 4.82 -11.48
N HIS A 146 -3.22 5.17 -12.21
CA HIS A 146 -3.09 4.88 -13.64
C HIS A 146 -2.46 3.52 -13.94
N MET A 147 -1.79 2.87 -12.99
CA MET A 147 -1.15 1.57 -13.25
C MET A 147 -1.96 0.37 -12.75
N ILE A 148 -2.87 0.56 -11.79
CA ILE A 148 -3.79 -0.51 -11.29
C ILE A 148 -5.19 -0.36 -11.92
N GLY A 149 -5.32 0.46 -12.96
CA GLY A 149 -6.61 0.82 -13.56
C GLY A 149 -6.50 1.24 -15.02
N VAL A 150 -6.03 0.34 -15.88
CA VAL A 150 -6.19 0.39 -17.35
C VAL A 150 -6.46 -1.07 -17.77
N ALA A 151 -7.59 -1.43 -18.39
CA ALA A 151 -8.27 -0.72 -19.46
C ALA A 151 -9.79 -0.69 -19.28
N SER A 152 -10.38 0.50 -19.45
CA SER A 152 -11.72 0.63 -20.01
C SER A 152 -11.56 0.78 -21.52
N ALA A 153 -12.08 -0.20 -22.27
CA ALA A 153 -12.60 -0.05 -23.61
C ALA A 153 -13.93 -0.80 -23.67
#